data_AF-A0A3N2EFG4-F1
#
_entry.id   AF-A0A3N2EFG4-F1
#
_cell.length_a   1.000
_cell.length_b   1.000
_cell.length_c   1.000
_cell.angle_alpha   90.00
_cell.angle_beta   90.00
_cell.angle_gamma   90.00
#
_symmetry.space_group_name_H-M   'P 1'
#
loop_
_entity.id
_entity.type
_entity.pdbx_description
1 polymer ?
#
loop_
_entity_poly.entity_id
_entity_poly.type
_entity_poly.pdbx_seq_one_letter_code
_entity_poly.pdbx_strand_id
1 'polypeptide(L)'
;MEGLVVLVVIVWILFKLFKKLAARLYPDNMIPVMKRCDSSQMKDVWGHSLEEEEEYVGLYEQIQREQQQRQQAENNAGTFYNSKEWRRLRYQAFRKYGNKCCVCGRGASDGMVMHVDHIKPRSLYPHLALELSNLQIMCNECNLSKSNKDEVKWR
;
A
#
# COMPACT_ATOMS: atom_id res chain seq x y z
N MET A 1 16.32 -23.56 -41.17
CA MET A 1 14.90 -23.82 -40.86
C MET A 1 14.73 -25.22 -40.26
N GLU A 2 15.25 -26.26 -40.91
CA GLU A 2 15.07 -27.66 -40.47
C GLU A 2 15.68 -27.97 -39.08
N GLY A 3 16.88 -27.47 -38.78
CA GLY A 3 17.50 -27.70 -37.46
C GLY A 3 16.75 -27.10 -36.27
N LEU A 4 16.05 -25.98 -36.46
CA LEU A 4 15.21 -25.37 -35.43
C LEU A 4 13.95 -26.20 -35.16
N VAL A 5 13.34 -26.74 -36.22
CA VAL A 5 12.17 -27.61 -36.10
C VAL A 5 12.53 -28.88 -35.33
N VAL A 6 13.68 -29.49 -35.63
CA VAL A 6 14.17 -30.68 -34.91
C VAL A 6 14.42 -30.39 -33.43
N LEU A 7 15.06 -29.26 -33.10
CA LEU A 7 15.28 -28.86 -31.70
C LEU A 7 13.97 -28.66 -30.92
N VAL A 8 12.97 -28.00 -31.52
CA VAL A 8 11.66 -27.79 -30.89
C VAL A 8 10.96 -29.13 -30.62
N VAL A 9 11.04 -30.08 -31.54
CA VAL A 9 10.46 -31.42 -31.37
C VAL A 9 11.19 -32.19 -30.26
N ILE A 10 12.53 -32.15 -30.21
CA ILE A 10 13.32 -32.78 -29.14
C ILE A 10 12.95 -32.20 -27.77
N VAL A 11 12.89 -30.87 -27.64
CA VAL A 11 12.51 -30.20 -26.38
C VAL A 11 11.10 -30.58 -25.95
N TRP A 12 10.15 -30.66 -26.89
CA TRP A 12 8.78 -31.10 -26.59
C TRP A 12 8.70 -32.55 -26.12
N ILE A 13 9.47 -33.44 -26.75
CA ILE A 13 9.59 -34.85 -26.34
C ILE A 13 10.20 -34.94 -24.94
N LEU A 14 11.30 -34.21 -24.67
CA LEU A 14 11.94 -34.17 -23.36
C LEU A 14 10.99 -33.63 -22.28
N PHE A 15 10.22 -32.58 -22.57
CA PHE A 15 9.21 -32.05 -21.66
C PHE A 15 8.09 -33.05 -21.37
N LYS A 16 7.63 -33.79 -22.39
CA LYS A 16 6.64 -34.86 -22.23
C LYS A 16 7.18 -36.02 -21.41
N LEU A 17 8.42 -36.42 -21.63
CA LEU A 17 9.11 -37.45 -20.85
C LEU A 17 9.29 -37.01 -19.40
N PHE A 18 9.70 -35.76 -19.17
CA PHE A 18 9.82 -35.18 -17.83
C PHE A 18 8.47 -35.17 -17.11
N LYS A 19 7.39 -34.72 -17.76
CA LYS A 19 6.04 -34.76 -17.17
C LYS A 19 5.59 -36.18 -16.80
N LYS A 20 5.87 -37.16 -17.66
CA LYS A 20 5.54 -38.57 -17.41
C LYS A 20 6.38 -39.17 -16.28
N LEU A 21 7.67 -38.82 -16.20
CA LEU A 21 8.56 -39.20 -15.10
C LEU A 21 8.14 -38.53 -13.78
N ALA A 22 7.86 -37.24 -13.80
CA ALA A 22 7.39 -36.49 -12.64
C ALA A 22 6.09 -37.07 -12.08
N ALA A 23 5.11 -37.38 -12.94
CA ALA A 23 3.86 -38.02 -12.51
C ALA A 23 4.06 -39.45 -11.95
N ARG A 24 5.14 -40.13 -12.32
CA ARG A 24 5.48 -41.47 -11.80
C ARG A 24 6.29 -41.42 -10.52
N LEU A 25 7.18 -40.42 -10.39
CA LEU A 25 7.99 -40.17 -9.21
C LEU A 25 7.19 -39.50 -8.08
N TYR A 26 6.18 -38.70 -8.45
CA TYR A 26 5.30 -37.97 -7.55
C TYR A 26 3.84 -38.25 -7.95
N PRO A 27 3.32 -39.45 -7.66
CA PRO A 27 1.91 -39.72 -7.88
C PRO A 27 1.09 -38.86 -6.87
N ASP A 28 -0.06 -38.32 -7.30
CA ASP A 28 -0.91 -37.33 -6.56
C ASP A 28 -1.34 -37.78 -5.14
N ASN A 29 -1.05 -39.02 -4.77
CA ASN A 29 -1.33 -39.67 -3.49
C ASN A 29 -0.13 -39.69 -2.52
N MET A 30 0.93 -38.90 -2.75
CA MET A 30 2.12 -38.81 -1.86
C MET A 30 1.91 -38.00 -0.57
N ILE A 31 0.72 -37.50 -0.29
CA ILE A 31 0.36 -37.07 1.06
C ILE A 31 -0.91 -37.83 1.43
N PRO A 32 -0.86 -38.85 2.31
CA PRO A 32 -2.07 -39.25 2.98
C PRO A 32 -2.56 -38.00 3.71
N VAL A 33 -3.64 -37.39 3.23
CA VAL A 33 -4.41 -36.44 4.04
C VAL A 33 -4.83 -37.25 5.24
N MET A 34 -4.07 -37.12 6.32
CA MET A 34 -4.30 -37.82 7.56
C MET A 34 -5.76 -37.53 7.89
N LYS A 35 -6.60 -38.59 7.93
CA LYS A 35 -7.99 -38.43 8.36
C LYS A 35 -7.92 -37.69 9.68
N ARG A 36 -8.54 -36.50 9.72
CA ARG A 36 -8.58 -35.58 10.86
C ARG A 36 -8.78 -36.43 12.11
N CYS A 37 -7.73 -36.60 12.90
CA CYS A 37 -7.87 -37.19 14.23
C CYS A 37 -8.83 -36.25 14.97
N ASP A 38 -9.77 -36.79 15.75
CA ASP A 38 -10.67 -35.96 16.56
C ASP A 38 -9.79 -35.09 17.48
N SER A 39 -9.61 -33.85 17.03
CA SER A 39 -8.56 -32.96 17.50
C SER A 39 -9.06 -32.05 18.61
N SER A 40 -10.22 -32.39 19.18
CA SER A 40 -10.90 -31.63 20.23
C SER A 40 -10.06 -31.43 21.50
N GLN A 41 -8.90 -32.08 21.63
CA GLN A 41 -7.96 -31.88 22.74
C GLN A 41 -6.47 -31.90 22.36
N MET A 42 -6.10 -31.60 21.11
CA MET A 42 -4.69 -31.44 20.77
C MET A 42 -4.25 -29.99 21.00
N LYS A 43 -3.23 -29.82 21.84
CA LYS A 43 -2.51 -28.57 22.03
C LYS A 43 -1.14 -28.67 21.36
N ASP A 44 -0.68 -27.60 20.73
CA ASP A 44 0.67 -27.54 20.18
C ASP A 44 1.74 -27.53 21.32
N VAL A 45 3.01 -27.54 20.95
CA VAL A 45 4.15 -27.54 21.90
C VAL A 45 4.12 -26.32 22.84
N TRP A 46 3.43 -25.26 22.45
CA TRP A 46 3.29 -24.01 23.19
C TRP A 46 1.97 -23.93 23.98
N GLY A 47 1.17 -24.98 23.94
CA GLY A 47 -0.09 -25.10 24.70
C GLY A 47 -1.30 -24.53 23.97
N HIS A 48 -1.17 -24.13 22.71
CA HIS A 48 -2.24 -23.53 21.92
C HIS A 48 -3.17 -24.58 21.33
N SER A 49 -4.48 -24.32 21.40
CA SER A 49 -5.48 -25.19 20.74
C SER A 49 -5.49 -24.93 19.23
N LEU A 50 -5.88 -25.93 18.45
CA LEU A 50 -6.00 -25.78 16.98
C LEU A 50 -7.02 -24.70 16.56
N GLU A 51 -7.95 -24.34 17.44
CA GLU A 51 -8.88 -23.21 17.24
C GLU A 51 -8.16 -21.85 17.35
N GLU A 52 -7.11 -21.73 18.18
CA GLU A 52 -6.27 -20.53 18.30
C GLU A 52 -5.37 -20.34 17.06
N GLU A 53 -4.96 -21.43 16.40
CA GLU A 53 -4.20 -21.35 15.13
C GLU A 53 -5.06 -20.76 14.00
N GLU A 54 -6.34 -21.12 13.90
CA GLU A 54 -7.27 -20.56 12.90
C GLU A 54 -7.52 -19.06 13.14
N GLU A 55 -7.66 -18.63 14.41
CA GLU A 55 -7.76 -17.21 14.79
C GLU A 55 -6.48 -16.45 14.43
N TYR A 56 -5.31 -17.02 14.72
CA TYR A 56 -4.01 -16.41 14.42
C TYR A 56 -3.76 -16.27 12.91
N VAL A 57 -4.11 -17.29 12.12
CA VAL A 57 -4.09 -17.22 10.64
C VAL A 57 -5.04 -16.12 10.14
N GLY A 58 -6.25 -16.02 10.71
CA GLY A 58 -7.20 -14.95 10.39
C GLY A 58 -6.65 -13.54 10.68
N LEU A 59 -6.03 -13.36 11.85
CA LEU A 59 -5.40 -12.10 12.24
C LEU A 59 -4.25 -11.72 11.30
N TYR A 60 -3.42 -12.68 10.90
CA TYR A 60 -2.33 -12.45 9.95
C TYR A 60 -2.81 -11.98 8.59
N GLU A 61 -3.82 -12.64 8.02
CA GLU A 61 -4.40 -12.22 6.75
C GLU A 61 -4.97 -10.81 6.84
N GLN A 62 -5.60 -10.45 7.95
CA GLN A 62 -6.09 -9.09 8.19
C GLN A 62 -4.94 -8.08 8.21
N ILE A 63 -3.89 -8.33 8.97
CA ILE A 63 -2.70 -7.47 9.04
C ILE A 63 -2.09 -7.27 7.65
N GLN A 64 -1.95 -8.33 6.86
CA GLN A 64 -1.41 -8.25 5.51
C GLN A 64 -2.28 -7.38 4.59
N ARG A 65 -3.61 -7.52 4.66
CA ARG A 65 -4.55 -6.68 3.89
C ARG A 65 -4.41 -5.21 4.28
N GLU A 66 -4.34 -4.91 5.57
CA GLU A 66 -4.17 -3.54 6.05
C GLU A 66 -2.83 -2.93 5.58
N GLN A 67 -1.74 -3.69 5.62
CA GLN A 67 -0.43 -3.26 5.10
C GLN A 67 -0.50 -2.96 3.61
N GLN A 68 -1.13 -3.84 2.82
CA GLN A 68 -1.29 -3.62 1.38
C GLN A 68 -2.11 -2.36 1.08
N GLN A 69 -3.20 -2.14 1.82
CA GLN A 69 -4.02 -0.93 1.68
C GLN A 69 -3.24 0.35 2.02
N ARG A 70 -2.44 0.34 3.09
CA ARG A 70 -1.56 1.46 3.45
C ARG A 70 -0.54 1.74 2.35
N GLN A 71 0.12 0.70 1.83
CA GLN A 71 1.07 0.84 0.73
C GLN A 71 0.39 1.43 -0.52
N GLN A 72 -0.81 0.99 -0.86
CA GLN A 72 -1.57 1.52 -1.99
C GLN A 72 -1.95 2.99 -1.76
N ALA A 73 -2.38 3.37 -0.55
CA ALA A 73 -2.69 4.75 -0.20
C ALA A 73 -1.47 5.66 -0.27
N GLU A 74 -0.30 5.19 0.17
CA GLU A 74 0.99 5.88 0.04
C GLU A 74 1.40 6.06 -1.42
N ASN A 75 1.29 5.02 -2.23
CA ASN A 75 1.56 5.09 -3.67
C ASN A 75 0.64 6.11 -4.38
N ASN A 76 -0.65 6.11 -4.02
CA ASN A 76 -1.62 7.08 -4.53
C ASN A 76 -1.31 8.51 -4.07
N ALA A 77 -0.81 8.69 -2.84
CA ALA A 77 -0.35 9.99 -2.36
C ALA A 77 0.91 10.46 -3.10
N GLY A 78 1.90 9.57 -3.26
CA GLY A 78 3.11 9.84 -4.02
C GLY A 78 2.82 10.24 -5.46
N THR A 79 1.91 9.52 -6.12
CA THR A 79 1.49 9.82 -7.50
C THR A 79 0.87 11.21 -7.60
N PHE A 80 -0.04 11.55 -6.67
CA PHE A 80 -0.66 12.87 -6.63
C PHE A 80 0.34 14.01 -6.39
N TYR A 81 1.17 13.93 -5.36
CA TYR A 81 2.11 15.01 -5.02
C TYR A 81 3.27 15.15 -6.02
N ASN A 82 3.53 14.12 -6.82
CA ASN A 82 4.48 14.18 -7.93
C ASN A 82 3.87 14.64 -9.26
N SER A 83 2.54 14.76 -9.36
CA SER A 83 1.84 15.20 -10.56
C SER A 83 2.21 16.63 -10.98
N LYS A 84 2.13 16.93 -12.28
CA LYS A 84 2.42 18.27 -12.82
C LYS A 84 1.39 19.29 -12.36
N GLU A 85 0.14 18.83 -12.27
CA GLU A 85 -1.05 19.55 -11.84
C GLU A 85 -0.86 20.07 -10.42
N TRP A 86 -0.49 19.19 -9.48
CA TRP A 86 -0.20 19.59 -8.11
C TRP A 86 0.97 20.56 -8.02
N ARG A 87 2.10 20.28 -8.71
CA ARG A 87 3.27 21.19 -8.68
C ARG A 87 2.92 22.59 -9.18
N ARG A 88 2.14 22.69 -10.26
CA ARG A 88 1.65 23.97 -10.80
C ARG A 88 0.72 24.67 -9.82
N LEU A 89 -0.22 23.96 -9.20
CA LEU A 89 -1.15 24.54 -8.24
C LEU A 89 -0.46 24.97 -6.95
N ARG A 90 0.48 24.16 -6.44
CA ARG A 90 1.34 24.47 -5.29
C ARG A 90 2.08 25.79 -5.51
N TYR A 91 2.67 25.99 -6.68
CA TYR A 91 3.32 27.25 -7.03
C TYR A 91 2.33 28.44 -7.03
N GLN A 92 1.13 28.26 -7.60
CA GLN A 92 0.08 29.28 -7.57
C GLN A 92 -0.35 29.65 -6.14
N ALA A 93 -0.47 28.66 -5.24
CA ALA A 93 -0.81 28.88 -3.84
C ALA A 93 0.24 29.74 -3.14
N PHE A 94 1.54 29.40 -3.25
CA PHE A 94 2.61 30.22 -2.67
C PHE A 94 2.67 31.63 -3.25
N ARG A 95 2.43 31.78 -4.56
CA ARG A 95 2.38 33.12 -5.18
C ARG A 95 1.22 33.96 -4.67
N LYS A 96 0.06 33.35 -4.46
CA LYS A 96 -1.18 34.06 -4.09
C LYS A 96 -1.24 34.38 -2.60
N TYR A 97 -0.83 33.43 -1.75
CA TYR A 97 -1.00 33.50 -0.30
C TYR A 97 0.30 33.82 0.46
N GLY A 98 1.43 33.90 -0.24
CA GLY A 98 2.74 34.18 0.34
C GLY A 98 3.44 32.94 0.90
N ASN A 99 4.57 33.15 1.57
CA ASN A 99 5.42 32.08 2.11
C ASN A 99 5.54 32.14 3.64
N LYS A 100 4.41 32.36 4.32
CA LYS A 100 4.29 32.36 5.78
C LYS A 100 3.12 31.49 6.21
N CYS A 101 3.23 30.88 7.38
CA CYS A 101 2.18 30.05 7.94
C CYS A 101 0.97 30.94 8.30
N CYS A 102 -0.21 30.60 7.80
CA CYS A 102 -1.45 31.30 8.14
C CYS A 102 -1.90 31.11 9.59
N VAL A 103 -1.35 30.13 10.32
CA VAL A 103 -1.67 29.89 11.74
C VAL A 103 -0.74 30.66 12.66
N CYS A 104 0.58 30.43 12.56
CA CYS A 104 1.55 30.98 13.51
C CYS A 104 2.38 32.15 12.96
N GLY A 105 2.21 32.53 11.69
CA GLY A 105 2.94 33.65 11.07
C GLY A 105 4.41 33.37 10.71
N ARG A 106 5.02 32.29 11.22
CA ARG A 106 6.41 31.90 10.91
C ARG A 106 6.58 31.47 9.45
N GLY A 107 7.77 31.70 8.90
CA GLY A 107 8.16 31.31 7.54
C GLY A 107 9.55 30.64 7.49
N ALA A 108 10.10 30.51 6.28
CA ALA A 108 11.40 29.88 6.07
C ALA A 108 12.56 30.58 6.81
N SER A 109 12.46 31.91 6.99
CA SER A 109 13.42 32.70 7.78
C SER A 109 13.47 32.28 9.25
N ASP A 110 12.40 31.69 9.77
CA ASP A 110 12.27 31.22 11.15
C ASP A 110 12.63 29.72 11.27
N GLY A 111 13.27 29.15 10.24
CA GLY A 111 13.65 27.73 10.19
C GLY A 111 12.50 26.76 9.88
N MET A 112 11.32 27.26 9.50
CA MET A 112 10.16 26.41 9.20
C MET A 112 10.18 25.86 7.77
N VAL A 113 9.74 24.61 7.60
CA VAL A 113 9.46 24.06 6.27
C VAL A 113 8.03 24.39 5.89
N MET A 114 7.85 25.09 4.77
CA MET A 114 6.54 25.55 4.32
C MET A 114 5.86 24.56 3.38
N HIS A 115 4.60 24.23 3.69
CA HIS A 115 3.74 23.33 2.94
C HIS A 115 2.48 24.06 2.44
N VAL A 116 1.87 23.47 1.41
CA VAL A 116 0.52 23.83 0.98
C VAL A 116 -0.42 22.77 1.56
N ASP A 117 -1.24 23.18 2.51
CA ASP A 117 -2.25 22.35 3.16
C ASP A 117 -3.60 22.48 2.46
N HIS A 118 -4.38 21.40 2.49
CA HIS A 118 -5.77 21.40 2.05
C HIS A 118 -6.67 21.74 3.24
N ILE A 119 -7.45 22.83 3.13
CA ILE A 119 -8.46 23.21 4.14
C ILE A 119 -9.37 22.00 4.38
N LYS A 120 -10.04 21.51 3.33
CA LYS A 120 -10.73 20.22 3.32
C LYS A 120 -9.75 19.11 2.93
N PRO A 121 -9.37 18.20 3.86
CA PRO A 121 -8.29 17.23 3.63
C PRO A 121 -8.52 16.35 2.41
N ARG A 122 -7.48 16.14 1.59
CA ARG A 122 -7.54 15.32 0.37
C ARG A 122 -8.04 13.90 0.62
N SER A 123 -7.73 13.31 1.76
CA SER A 123 -8.16 11.95 2.12
C SER A 123 -9.68 11.82 2.26
N LEU A 124 -10.37 12.92 2.58
CA LEU A 124 -11.83 12.98 2.75
C LEU A 124 -12.52 13.63 1.55
N TYR A 125 -11.86 14.60 0.91
CA TYR A 125 -12.41 15.37 -0.22
C TYR A 125 -11.47 15.35 -1.44
N PRO A 126 -11.23 14.18 -2.06
CA PRO A 126 -10.30 14.06 -3.18
C PRO A 126 -10.71 14.89 -4.41
N HIS A 127 -12.01 15.14 -4.59
CA HIS A 127 -12.54 15.98 -5.66
C HIS A 127 -12.17 17.46 -5.52
N LEU A 128 -11.76 17.93 -4.32
CA LEU A 128 -11.30 19.30 -4.07
C LEU A 128 -9.77 19.42 -4.04
N ALA A 129 -9.05 18.35 -4.38
CA ALA A 129 -7.60 18.28 -4.21
C ALA A 129 -6.83 19.27 -5.09
N LEU A 130 -7.42 19.67 -6.22
CA LEU A 130 -6.83 20.60 -7.18
C LEU A 130 -7.54 21.97 -7.22
N GLU A 131 -8.30 22.30 -6.18
CA GLU A 131 -8.99 23.58 -6.05
C GLU A 131 -8.13 24.59 -5.28
N LEU A 132 -7.70 25.68 -5.94
CA LEU A 132 -6.86 26.71 -5.31
C LEU A 132 -7.53 27.37 -4.09
N SER A 133 -8.87 27.46 -4.10
CA SER A 133 -9.67 27.98 -3.00
C SER A 133 -9.62 27.09 -1.75
N ASN A 134 -9.34 25.80 -1.93
CA ASN A 134 -9.20 24.80 -0.87
C ASN A 134 -7.77 24.72 -0.29
N LEU A 135 -6.85 25.60 -0.72
CA LEU A 135 -5.46 25.56 -0.27
C LEU A 135 -5.13 26.70 0.70
N GLN A 136 -4.22 26.43 1.64
CA GLN A 136 -3.61 27.40 2.56
C GLN A 136 -2.13 27.08 2.82
N ILE A 137 -1.35 28.06 3.26
CA ILE A 137 0.10 27.90 3.49
C ILE A 137 0.36 27.68 4.97
N MET A 138 0.98 26.55 5.31
CA MET A 138 1.24 26.16 6.70
C MET A 138 2.69 25.71 6.88
N CYS A 139 3.27 25.95 8.06
CA CYS A 139 4.54 25.32 8.40
C CYS A 139 4.33 23.83 8.72
N ASN A 140 5.41 23.06 8.73
CA ASN A 140 5.42 21.63 9.05
C ASN A 140 4.76 21.32 10.40
N GLU A 141 5.00 22.13 11.44
CA GLU A 141 4.41 21.93 12.77
C GLU A 141 2.89 22.10 12.74
N CYS A 142 2.38 23.26 12.30
CA CYS A 142 0.94 23.52 12.28
C CYS A 142 0.20 22.58 11.31
N ASN A 143 0.81 22.25 10.17
CA ASN A 143 0.25 21.31 9.21
C ASN A 143 0.11 19.90 9.82
N LEU A 144 1.14 19.42 10.53
CA LEU A 144 1.10 18.12 11.20
C LEU A 144 0.06 18.10 12.33
N SER A 145 -0.05 19.18 13.10
CA SER A 145 -1.06 19.32 14.16
C SER A 145 -2.49 19.30 13.62
N LYS A 146 -2.76 19.99 12.50
CA LYS A 146 -4.07 19.97 11.83
C LYS A 146 -4.40 18.59 11.29
N SER A 147 -3.46 17.99 10.54
CA SER A 147 -3.67 16.70 9.86
C SER A 147 -4.99 16.68 9.07
N ASN A 148 -5.66 15.54 9.02
CA ASN A 148 -7.03 15.40 8.49
C ASN A 148 -8.13 15.56 9.56
N LYS A 149 -7.82 16.20 10.71
CA LYS A 149 -8.72 16.28 11.87
C LYS A 149 -9.60 17.53 11.89
N ASP A 150 -9.26 18.54 11.08
CA ASP A 150 -9.96 19.83 11.06
C ASP A 150 -9.99 20.42 9.64
N GLU A 151 -10.97 21.29 9.39
CA GLU A 151 -11.26 21.98 8.13
C GLU A 151 -11.25 23.52 8.27
N VAL A 152 -10.70 24.05 9.36
CA VAL A 152 -10.58 25.51 9.55
C VAL A 152 -9.75 26.15 8.42
N LYS A 153 -10.31 27.23 7.88
CA LYS A 153 -9.65 28.13 6.92
C LYS A 153 -8.98 29.27 7.69
N TRP A 154 -7.65 29.21 7.81
CA TRP A 154 -6.85 30.17 8.59
C TRP A 154 -6.42 31.42 7.80
N ARG A 155 -6.44 31.33 6.48
CA ARG A 155 -6.00 32.40 5.57
C ARG A 155 -7.09 33.43 5.25
#